data_AF-A0AA44YMT3-F1
#
_entry.id   AF-A0AA44YMT3-F1
#
_cell.length_a   1.000
_cell.length_b   1.000
_cell.length_c   1.000
_cell.angle_alpha   90.00
_cell.angle_beta   90.00
_cell.angle_gamma   90.00
#
_symmetry.space_group_name_H-M   'P 1'
#
loop_
_entity.id
_entity.type
_entity.pdbx_description
1 polymer ?
#
loop_
_entity_poly.entity_id
_entity_poly.type
_entity_poly.pdbx_seq_one_letter_code
_entity_poly.pdbx_strand_id
1 'polypeptide(L)' 'MMQLTLGRHRFTRSDSDALFVAETILLQRKHPDIVLPEHRSEKHCVIRLTNRQAERRIRADEVVDHNAID' A
#
# COMPACT_ATOMS: atom_id res chain seq x y z
N MET A 1 -8.49 18.42 -9.08
CA MET A 1 -7.14 17.82 -9.33
C MET A 1 -6.23 18.32 -8.23
N MET A 2 -5.73 17.40 -7.41
CA MET A 2 -4.94 17.68 -6.21
C MET A 2 -3.49 17.26 -6.42
N GLN A 3 -2.55 18.00 -5.82
CA GLN A 3 -1.14 17.64 -5.85
C GLN A 3 -0.71 16.99 -4.54
N LEU A 4 -0.16 15.79 -4.65
CA LEU A 4 0.46 15.06 -3.56
C LEU A 4 1.97 15.17 -3.65
N THR A 5 2.61 15.37 -2.50
CA THR A 5 4.07 15.40 -2.39
C THR A 5 4.52 14.26 -1.50
N LEU A 6 5.37 13.38 -2.03
CA LEU A 6 6.00 12.29 -1.30
C LEU A 6 7.52 12.48 -1.37
N GLY A 7 8.09 13.05 -0.32
CA GLY A 7 9.49 13.46 -0.30
C GLY A 7 9.78 14.51 -1.39
N ARG A 8 10.64 14.18 -2.35
CA ARG A 8 10.97 15.06 -3.48
C ARG A 8 10.06 14.86 -4.70
N HIS A 9 9.17 13.87 -4.66
CA HIS A 9 8.29 13.56 -5.78
C HIS A 9 6.96 14.27 -5.62
N ARG A 10 6.50 14.89 -6.72
CA ARG A 10 5.22 15.59 -6.80
C ARG A 10 4.36 14.89 -7.84
N PHE A 11 3.14 14.55 -7.45
CA PHE A 11 2.18 13.86 -8.30
C PHE A 11 0.89 14.68 -8.38
N THR A 12 0.34 14.82 -9.58
CA THR A 12 -0.97 15.44 -9.77
C THR A 12 -2.00 14.34 -10.00
N ARG A 13 -3.01 14.25 -9.13
CA ARG A 13 -4.08 13.25 -9.17
C ARG A 13 -5.46 13.89 -9.19
N SER A 14 -6.50 13.12 -9.52
CA SER A 14 -7.87 13.57 -9.23
C SER A 14 -8.04 13.69 -7.71
N ASP A 15 -9.05 14.45 -7.28
CA ASP A 15 -9.27 14.66 -5.85
C ASP A 15 -9.66 13.35 -5.16
N SER A 16 -10.43 12.49 -5.84
CA SER A 16 -10.77 11.14 -5.38
C SER A 16 -9.55 10.23 -5.26
N ASP A 17 -8.68 10.21 -6.26
CA ASP A 17 -7.47 9.38 -6.23
C ASP A 17 -6.47 9.86 -5.18
N ALA A 18 -6.41 11.17 -4.94
CA ALA A 18 -5.53 11.74 -3.94
C ALA A 18 -6.03 11.45 -2.52
N LEU A 19 -7.34 11.55 -2.30
CA LEU A 19 -7.99 11.19 -1.05
C LEU A 19 -7.74 9.70 -0.72
N PHE A 20 -7.97 8.81 -1.69
CA PHE A 20 -7.72 7.38 -1.52
C PHE A 20 -6.28 7.09 -1.06
N VAL A 21 -5.28 7.72 -1.69
CA VAL A 21 -3.87 7.54 -1.31
C VAL A 21 -3.61 8.04 0.11
N ALA A 22 -4.13 9.21 0.46
CA ALA A 22 -3.92 9.79 1.79
C ALA A 22 -4.55 8.91 2.89
N GLU A 23 -5.78 8.45 2.69
CA GLU A 23 -6.48 7.56 3.62
C GLU A 23 -5.76 6.24 3.78
N THR A 24 -5.29 5.64 2.68
CA THR A 24 -4.56 4.38 2.70
C THR A 24 -3.23 4.49 3.45
N ILE A 25 -2.49 5.60 3.28
CA ILE A 25 -1.26 5.87 4.04
C ILE A 25 -1.56 6.04 5.54
N LEU A 26 -2.64 6.77 5.89
CA LEU A 26 -3.04 6.94 7.28
C LEU A 26 -3.46 5.61 7.91
N LEU A 27 -4.21 4.79 7.18
CA LEU A 27 -4.64 3.46 7.60
C LEU A 27 -3.43 2.55 7.84
N GLN A 28 -2.46 2.56 6.92
CA GLN A 28 -1.22 1.81 7.06
C GLN A 28 -0.38 2.25 8.27
N ARG A 29 -0.35 3.56 8.59
CA ARG A 29 0.36 4.06 9.78
C ARG A 29 -0.29 3.59 11.08
N LYS A 30 -1.62 3.50 11.11
CA LYS A 30 -2.36 3.00 12.28
C LYS A 30 -2.31 1.48 12.40
N HIS A 31 -2.35 0.79 11.26
CA HIS A 31 -2.39 -0.66 11.17
C HIS A 31 -1.34 -1.11 10.14
N PRO A 32 -0.07 -1.28 10.54
CA PRO A 32 1.01 -1.60 9.61
C PRO A 32 0.86 -2.97 8.95
N ASP A 33 0.05 -3.86 9.52
CA ASP A 33 -0.21 -5.22 9.02
C ASP A 33 -1.49 -5.32 8.17
N ILE A 34 -2.19 -4.21 7.93
CA ILE A 34 -3.43 -4.24 7.16
C ILE A 34 -3.17 -4.49 5.68
N VAL A 35 -4.00 -5.34 5.08
CA VAL A 35 -4.05 -5.49 3.62
C VAL A 35 -4.64 -4.21 3.03
N LEU A 36 -3.85 -3.51 2.22
CA LEU A 36 -4.28 -2.26 1.61
C LEU A 36 -5.25 -2.54 0.45
N PRO A 37 -6.38 -1.80 0.37
CA PRO A 37 -7.35 -1.96 -0.71
C PRO A 37 -6.78 -1.49 -2.07
N GLU A 38 -7.45 -1.90 -3.13
CA GLU A 38 -7.24 -1.37 -4.49
C GLU A 38 -8.30 -0.30 -4.79
N HIS A 39 -7.91 0.75 -5.51
CA HIS A 39 -8.83 1.79 -5.97
C HIS A 39 -8.89 1.87 -7.48
N ARG A 40 -10.10 1.83 -8.02
CA ARG A 40 -10.32 2.02 -9.46
C ARG A 40 -10.44 3.50 -9.75
N SER A 41 -9.39 4.06 -10.33
CA SER A 41 -9.37 5.42 -10.81
C SER A 41 -9.98 5.51 -12.20
N GLU A 42 -10.85 6.49 -12.39
CA GLU A 42 -11.38 6.85 -13.71
C GLU A 42 -10.27 7.26 -14.69
N LYS A 43 -9.16 7.80 -14.19
CA LYS A 43 -8.05 8.32 -15.01
C LYS A 43 -6.82 7.41 -15.04
N HIS A 44 -6.56 6.69 -13.95
CA HIS A 44 -5.33 5.92 -13.75
C HIS A 44 -5.60 4.40 -13.68
N CYS A 45 -6.77 3.95 -14.10
CA CYS A 45 -7.23 2.55 -14.07
C CYS A 45 -7.26 1.97 -12.64
N VAL A 46 -6.15 1.41 -12.15
CA VAL A 46 -6.08 0.81 -10.81
C VAL A 46 -4.88 1.38 -10.06
N ILE A 47 -5.14 1.92 -8.87
CA ILE A 47 -4.14 2.36 -7.92
C ILE A 47 -4.07 1.31 -6.83
N ARG A 48 -2.89 0.70 -6.68
CA ARG A 48 -2.56 -0.21 -5.58
C ARG A 48 -1.37 0.33 -4.81
N LEU A 49 -1.50 0.36 -3.49
CA LEU A 49 -0.41 0.70 -2.58
C LEU A 49 0.16 -0.58 -1.98
N THR A 50 1.47 -0.74 -2.03
CA THR A 50 2.16 -1.90 -1.45
C THR A 50 2.88 -1.48 -0.19
N ASN A 51 2.68 -2.26 0.88
CA ASN A 51 3.44 -2.09 2.11
C ASN A 51 4.59 -3.09 2.13
N ARG A 52 5.80 -2.61 1.81
CA ARG A 52 7.01 -3.44 1.80
C ARG A 52 7.30 -4.11 3.15
N GLN A 53 6.88 -3.51 4.28
CA GLN A 53 7.04 -4.14 5.60
C GLN A 53 6.03 -5.28 5.81
N ALA A 54 4.76 -5.11 5.41
CA ALA A 54 3.76 -6.17 5.47
C ALA A 54 4.12 -7.34 4.52
N GLU A 55 4.56 -7.03 3.30
CA GLU A 55 5.02 -8.05 2.33
C GLU A 55 6.22 -8.87 2.85
N ARG A 56 7.13 -8.23 3.59
CA ARG A 56 8.28 -8.92 4.19
C ARG A 56 7.89 -9.80 5.38
N ARG A 57 6.84 -9.44 6.13
CA ARG A 57 6.29 -10.27 7.22
C ARG A 57 5.58 -11.51 6.69
N ILE A 58 4.74 -11.35 5.66
CA ILE A 58 4.06 -12.48 4.99
C ILE A 58 5.09 -13.50 4.50
N ARG A 59 6.17 -13.05 3.84
CA ARG A 59 7.23 -13.95 3.36
C ARG A 59 8.07 -14.58 4.48
N ALA A 60 8.11 -13.99 5.67
CA ALA A 60 8.84 -14.54 6.81
C ALA A 60 8.04 -15.63 7.53
N ASP A 61 6.71 -15.48 7.61
CA ASP A 61 5.81 -16.52 8.13
C ASP A 61 5.76 -17.75 7.20
N GLU A 62 5.86 -17.54 5.88
CA GLU A 62 5.79 -18.63 4.88
C GLU A 62 7.04 -19.53 4.85
N VAL A 63 8.16 -19.13 5.48
CA VAL A 63 9.43 -19.90 5.53
C VAL A 63 9.66 -20.66 6.85
N VAL A 64 8.70 -20.67 7.78
CA VAL A 64 8.86 -21.37 9.07
C VAL A 64 8.27 -22.80 9.08
N ASP A 65 7.43 -23.16 8.11
CA ASP A 65 6.97 -24.55 7.96
C ASP A 65 7.79 -25.29 6.91
N HIS A 66 8.13 -26.55 7.19
CA HIS A 66 8.83 -27.55 6.35
C HIS A 66 10.35 -27.69 6.51
N ASN A 67 10.90 -27.59 7.72
CA ASN A 67 12.15 -28.31 8.01
C ASN A 67 12.18 -28.88 9.44
N ALA A 68 11.18 -29.71 9.77
CA ALA A 68 11.30 -30.69 10.83
C ALA A 68 11.97 -31.94 10.24
N ILE A 69 13.27 -31.99 10.54
CA ILE A 69 14.31 -33.00 10.34
C ILE A 69 13.81 -34.46 10.50
N ASP A 70 14.26 -35.36 9.60
CA ASP A 70 14.25 -36.84 9.73
C ASP A 70 15.28 -37.32 10.77
#